data_AF-A0AAW1BG55-F1
#
_entry.id   AF-A0AAW1BG55-F1
#
_cell.length_a   1.000
_cell.length_b   1.000
_cell.length_c   1.000
_cell.angle_alpha   90.00
_cell.angle_beta   90.00
_cell.angle_gamma   90.00
#
_symmetry.space_group_name_H-M   'P 1'
#
loop_
_entity.id
_entity.type
_entity.pdbx_description
1 polymer ?
#
loop_
_entity_poly.entity_id
_entity_poly.type
_entity_poly.pdbx_seq_one_letter_code
_entity_poly.pdbx_strand_id
1 'polypeptide(L)'
;MSLLQPFITLDSSISYIFTNEGQNTITVQVSAGNVLIQDTRNIAVHEYFQSQLLSFSPNLDYHNPDIPEWREDIGRVIKAALVHVTSIPKEQILVAVFPGLPTSAELFILPHQNISERRKYSEDDLEQAVEILFSALNQNLVQFELKPGVEIIVYVTQLTLAPLVDPGAGHSSSAMLMLLSVVFVGLAVFLIYKFKSLL
;
A
#
# COMPACT_ATOMS: atom_id res chain seq x y z
N MET A 1 9.73 18.86 -35.15
CA MET A 1 8.58 19.21 -34.30
C MET A 1 7.34 18.62 -34.95
N SER A 2 7.00 17.37 -34.63
CA SER A 2 5.81 16.73 -35.18
C SER A 2 4.59 17.26 -34.44
N LEU A 3 3.72 18.00 -35.13
CA LEU A 3 2.41 18.37 -34.61
C LEU A 3 1.60 17.09 -34.47
N LEU A 4 1.43 16.62 -33.23
CA LEU A 4 0.49 15.54 -32.91
C LEU A 4 -0.90 16.02 -33.28
N GLN A 5 -1.58 15.31 -34.17
CA GLN A 5 -2.98 15.59 -34.49
C GLN A 5 -3.85 15.20 -33.28
N PRO A 6 -4.70 16.11 -32.77
CA PRO A 6 -5.55 15.79 -31.63
C PRO A 6 -6.61 14.74 -32.03
N PHE A 7 -6.88 13.81 -31.12
CA PHE A 7 -7.99 12.88 -31.26
C PHE A 7 -9.31 13.60 -30.90
N ILE A 8 -10.28 13.59 -31.81
CA ILE A 8 -11.57 14.26 -31.65
C ILE A 8 -12.63 13.21 -31.34
N THR A 9 -13.38 13.40 -30.25
CA THR A 9 -14.50 12.54 -29.88
C THR A 9 -15.64 13.35 -29.26
N LEU A 10 -16.85 12.79 -29.28
CA LEU A 10 -18.01 13.26 -28.52
C LEU A 10 -18.21 12.47 -27.22
N ASP A 11 -17.45 11.38 -27.03
CA ASP A 11 -17.51 10.55 -25.83
C ASP A 11 -16.90 11.29 -24.63
N SER A 12 -17.44 11.03 -23.44
CA SER A 12 -16.94 11.62 -22.19
C SER A 12 -15.62 10.99 -21.71
N SER A 13 -15.17 9.89 -22.32
CA SER A 13 -13.92 9.21 -21.97
C SER A 13 -13.29 8.54 -23.19
N ILE A 14 -11.97 8.39 -23.14
CA ILE A 14 -11.18 7.64 -24.12
C ILE A 14 -10.18 6.75 -23.38
N SER A 15 -9.81 5.64 -24.02
CA SER A 15 -8.73 4.78 -23.55
C SER A 15 -7.52 4.93 -24.47
N TYR A 16 -6.33 5.07 -23.88
CA TYR A 16 -5.07 5.15 -24.61
C TYR A 16 -4.01 4.30 -23.90
N ILE A 17 -3.16 3.62 -24.68
CA ILE A 17 -2.07 2.78 -24.18
C ILE A 17 -0.75 3.42 -24.58
N PHE A 18 0.10 3.70 -23.60
CA PHE A 18 1.46 4.16 -23.83
C PHE A 18 2.36 2.96 -24.16
N THR A 19 3.08 3.03 -25.27
CA THR A 19 3.96 1.95 -25.75
C THR A 19 5.41 2.13 -25.35
N ASN A 20 5.79 3.30 -24.82
CA ASN A 20 7.15 3.61 -24.41
C ASN A 20 7.16 4.21 -23.01
N GLU A 21 8.19 3.87 -22.24
CA GLU A 21 8.48 4.50 -20.96
C GLU A 21 8.77 6.00 -21.13
N GLY A 22 8.39 6.81 -20.15
CA GLY A 22 8.79 8.21 -20.09
C GLY A 22 7.71 9.15 -19.56
N GLN A 23 8.07 10.44 -19.52
CA GLN A 23 7.16 11.52 -19.15
C GLN A 23 6.31 11.91 -20.36
N ASN A 24 5.00 11.98 -20.17
CA ASN A 24 4.05 12.37 -21.20
C ASN A 24 3.16 13.50 -20.66
N THR A 25 2.76 14.41 -21.54
CA THR A 25 1.81 15.49 -21.22
C THR A 25 0.51 15.21 -21.96
N ILE A 26 -0.56 14.99 -21.20
CA ILE A 26 -1.91 14.82 -21.73
C ILE A 26 -2.61 16.17 -21.67
N THR A 27 -3.18 16.60 -22.79
CA THR A 27 -4.02 17.79 -22.87
C THR A 27 -5.42 17.37 -23.28
N VAL A 28 -6.42 17.78 -22.50
CA VAL A 28 -7.84 17.58 -22.84
C VAL A 28 -8.45 18.95 -23.10
N GLN A 29 -9.13 19.08 -24.23
CA GLN A 29 -9.81 20.31 -24.61
C GLN A 29 -11.28 19.99 -24.92
N VAL A 30 -12.19 20.71 -24.28
CA VAL A 30 -13.64 20.60 -24.45
C VAL A 30 -14.16 21.89 -25.06
N SER A 31 -14.87 21.78 -26.17
CA SER A 31 -15.50 22.91 -26.87
C SER A 31 -17.00 22.68 -26.95
N ALA A 32 -17.79 23.59 -26.36
CA ALA A 32 -19.25 23.55 -26.39
C ALA A 32 -19.80 24.94 -26.70
N GLY A 33 -20.37 25.12 -27.90
CA GLY A 33 -20.82 26.43 -28.37
C GLY A 33 -19.67 27.43 -28.48
N ASN A 34 -19.71 28.49 -27.66
CA ASN A 34 -18.67 29.51 -27.56
C ASN A 34 -17.74 29.32 -26.35
N VAL A 35 -17.89 28.23 -25.58
CA VAL A 35 -17.06 27.92 -24.42
C VAL A 35 -15.97 26.93 -24.81
N LEU A 36 -14.73 27.26 -24.42
CA LEU A 36 -13.55 26.41 -24.57
C LEU A 36 -12.90 26.22 -23.20
N ILE A 37 -12.78 24.98 -22.75
CA ILE A 37 -12.08 24.61 -21.50
C ILE A 37 -10.95 23.67 -21.87
N GLN A 38 -9.78 23.87 -21.28
CA GLN A 38 -8.62 23.01 -21.47
C GLN A 38 -8.01 22.68 -20.11
N ASP A 39 -7.64 21.42 -19.92
CA ASP A 39 -6.82 20.96 -18.80
C ASP A 39 -5.60 20.19 -19.31
N THR A 40 -4.54 20.17 -18.52
CA THR A 40 -3.27 19.52 -18.86
C THR A 40 -2.70 18.79 -17.67
N ARG A 41 -2.31 17.53 -17.87
CA ARG A 41 -1.71 16.67 -16.85
C ARG A 41 -0.43 16.02 -17.36
N ASN A 42 0.59 16.03 -16.52
CA ASN A 42 1.81 15.26 -16.76
C ASN A 42 1.66 13.89 -16.12
N ILE A 43 2.05 12.85 -16.85
CA ILE A 43 2.06 11.47 -16.38
C ILE A 43 3.43 10.86 -16.62
N ALA A 44 3.84 9.99 -15.71
CA ALA A 44 5.02 9.16 -15.86
C ALA A 44 4.57 7.74 -16.23
N VAL A 45 5.14 7.19 -17.29
CA VAL A 45 4.96 5.79 -17.68
C VAL A 45 6.23 5.06 -17.29
N HIS A 46 6.10 3.99 -16.51
CA HIS A 46 7.20 3.15 -16.05
C HIS A 46 7.01 1.72 -16.55
N GLU A 47 8.08 1.11 -17.04
CA GLU A 47 8.05 -0.30 -17.51
C GLU A 47 8.32 -1.27 -16.36
N TYR A 48 9.25 -0.93 -15.46
CA TYR A 48 9.68 -1.78 -14.35
C TYR A 48 9.38 -1.12 -13.02
N PHE A 49 8.63 -1.81 -12.16
CA PHE A 49 8.33 -1.40 -10.79
C PHE A 49 7.87 -2.62 -9.97
N GLN A 50 7.96 -2.51 -8.65
CA GLN A 50 7.29 -3.41 -7.71
C GLN A 50 6.07 -2.70 -7.13
N SER A 51 4.94 -3.38 -6.97
CA SER A 51 3.77 -2.82 -6.27
C SER A 51 3.33 -3.64 -5.06
N GLN A 52 2.91 -2.95 -4.01
CA GLN A 52 2.46 -3.55 -2.76
C GLN A 52 1.20 -2.86 -2.24
N LEU A 53 0.15 -3.64 -2.02
CA LEU A 53 -1.05 -3.17 -1.35
C LEU A 53 -0.76 -2.92 0.14
N LEU A 54 -1.24 -1.77 0.62
CA LEU A 54 -1.13 -1.31 1.98
C LEU A 54 -2.52 -1.23 2.63
N SER A 55 -2.55 -1.62 3.91
CA SER A 55 -3.69 -1.45 4.81
C SER A 55 -3.31 -0.52 5.95
N PHE A 56 -4.30 0.01 6.65
CA PHE A 56 -4.09 0.95 7.74
C PHE A 56 -4.77 0.48 9.01
N SER A 57 -4.32 0.99 10.16
CA SER A 57 -5.07 0.86 11.39
C SER A 57 -6.49 1.42 11.23
N PRO A 58 -7.53 0.83 11.86
CA PRO A 58 -8.92 1.25 11.70
C PRO A 58 -9.20 2.74 11.96
N ASN A 59 -8.34 3.40 12.74
CA ASN A 59 -8.42 4.83 13.04
C ASN A 59 -8.51 5.72 11.80
N LEU A 60 -7.89 5.32 10.68
CA LEU A 60 -7.90 6.13 9.45
C LEU A 60 -9.31 6.19 8.85
N ASP A 61 -10.07 5.10 8.91
CA ASP A 61 -11.40 4.98 8.31
C ASP A 61 -12.41 5.92 8.96
N TYR A 62 -12.33 6.15 10.28
CA TYR A 62 -13.18 7.11 10.99
C TYR A 62 -12.96 8.56 10.56
N HIS A 63 -11.89 8.83 9.82
CA HIS A 63 -11.49 10.16 9.37
C HIS A 63 -11.36 10.26 7.85
N ASN A 64 -11.81 9.26 7.10
CA ASN A 64 -11.78 9.26 5.64
C ASN A 64 -13.04 9.97 5.10
N PRO A 65 -12.93 11.18 4.51
CA PRO A 65 -14.04 11.91 3.90
C PRO A 65 -14.40 11.42 2.48
N ASP A 66 -13.66 10.46 1.93
CA ASP A 66 -13.80 9.90 0.59
C ASP A 66 -13.68 10.91 -0.58
N ILE A 67 -12.90 11.98 -0.39
CA ILE A 67 -12.62 12.98 -1.43
C ILE A 67 -11.20 12.85 -2.01
N PRO A 68 -10.98 13.19 -3.30
CA PRO A 68 -9.68 13.07 -3.97
C PRO A 68 -8.55 13.85 -3.29
N GLU A 69 -8.80 15.08 -2.84
CA GLU A 69 -7.79 15.95 -2.26
C GLU A 69 -7.21 15.36 -0.97
N TRP A 70 -8.08 14.78 -0.14
CA TRP A 70 -7.65 14.07 1.07
C TRP A 70 -6.80 12.84 0.74
N ARG A 71 -7.16 12.07 -0.30
CA ARG A 71 -6.37 10.91 -0.73
C ARG A 71 -4.98 11.31 -1.22
N GLU A 72 -4.86 12.43 -1.92
CA GLU A 72 -3.55 12.99 -2.30
C GLU A 72 -2.72 13.39 -1.08
N ASP A 73 -3.32 14.06 -0.09
CA ASP A 73 -2.66 14.44 1.15
C ASP A 73 -2.17 13.24 1.95
N ILE A 74 -3.02 12.23 2.14
CA ILE A 74 -2.64 10.99 2.83
C ILE A 74 -1.54 10.26 2.07
N GLY A 75 -1.62 10.18 0.74
CA GLY A 75 -0.56 9.62 -0.10
C GLY A 75 0.79 10.32 0.11
N ARG A 76 0.78 11.67 0.22
CA ARG A 76 1.99 12.45 0.53
C ARG A 76 2.55 12.14 1.92
N VAL A 77 1.69 12.01 2.93
CA VAL A 77 2.12 11.69 4.31
C VAL A 77 2.73 10.29 4.40
N ILE A 78 2.09 9.28 3.79
CA ILE A 78 2.61 7.91 3.75
C ILE A 78 3.97 7.87 3.05
N LYS A 79 4.07 8.53 1.88
CA LYS A 79 5.33 8.65 1.15
C LYS A 79 6.42 9.29 2.00
N ALA A 80 6.12 10.38 2.71
CA ALA A 80 7.08 11.04 3.59
C ALA A 80 7.54 10.13 4.74
N ALA A 81 6.62 9.38 5.36
CA ALA A 81 6.95 8.42 6.40
C ALA A 81 7.87 7.30 5.90
N LEU A 82 7.57 6.73 4.72
CA LEU A 82 8.40 5.69 4.09
C LEU A 82 9.82 6.21 3.82
N VAL A 83 9.95 7.38 3.19
CA VAL A 83 11.25 8.01 2.91
C VAL A 83 12.02 8.26 4.20
N HIS A 84 11.35 8.76 5.23
CA HIS A 84 11.98 9.06 6.51
C HIS A 84 12.57 7.83 7.20
N VAL A 85 11.81 6.74 7.25
CA VAL A 85 12.20 5.52 7.95
C VAL A 85 13.24 4.70 7.18
N THR A 86 13.18 4.72 5.85
CA THR A 86 14.01 3.84 4.99
C THR A 86 15.20 4.53 4.33
N SER A 87 15.22 5.86 4.31
CA SER A 87 16.19 6.66 3.52
C SER A 87 16.18 6.37 2.01
N ILE A 88 15.16 5.68 1.50
CA ILE A 88 14.97 5.48 0.06
C ILE A 88 14.59 6.83 -0.59
N PRO A 89 15.23 7.21 -1.71
CA PRO A 89 14.90 8.43 -2.44
C PRO A 89 13.40 8.57 -2.76
N LYS A 90 12.84 9.77 -2.54
CA LYS A 90 11.42 10.04 -2.76
C LYS A 90 10.99 9.80 -4.21
N GLU A 91 11.90 9.88 -5.17
CA GLU A 91 11.66 9.64 -6.58
C GLU A 91 11.37 8.16 -6.86
N GLN A 92 11.86 7.26 -6.01
CA GLN A 92 11.64 5.82 -6.13
C GLN A 92 10.33 5.35 -5.48
N ILE A 93 9.62 6.21 -4.77
CA ILE A 93 8.42 5.84 -4.01
C ILE A 93 7.21 6.59 -4.55
N LEU A 94 6.19 5.87 -5.01
CA LEU A 94 4.87 6.42 -5.32
C LEU A 94 3.83 5.76 -4.42
N VAL A 95 2.80 6.52 -4.03
CA VAL A 95 1.71 6.02 -3.20
C VAL A 95 0.39 6.51 -3.81
N ALA A 96 -0.53 5.58 -4.04
CA ALA A 96 -1.89 5.88 -4.49
C ALA A 96 -2.90 5.37 -3.47
N VAL A 97 -3.66 6.27 -2.85
CA VAL A 97 -4.74 5.90 -1.91
C VAL A 97 -6.02 5.67 -2.71
N PHE A 98 -6.69 4.54 -2.48
CA PHE A 98 -7.92 4.17 -3.17
C PHE A 98 -9.16 4.85 -2.56
N PRO A 99 -10.21 5.12 -3.37
CA PRO A 99 -11.49 5.55 -2.85
C PRO A 99 -12.21 4.45 -2.07
N GLY A 100 -13.08 4.83 -1.14
CA GLY A 100 -13.91 3.92 -0.35
C GLY A 100 -13.27 3.41 0.94
N LEU A 101 -13.94 2.43 1.55
CA LEU A 101 -13.61 1.81 2.83
C LEU A 101 -13.59 0.27 2.73
N PRO A 102 -12.73 -0.44 3.50
CA PRO A 102 -11.68 0.11 4.36
C PRO A 102 -10.62 0.84 3.53
N THR A 103 -10.02 1.88 4.11
CA THR A 103 -9.00 2.68 3.43
C THR A 103 -7.84 1.75 3.05
N SER A 104 -7.41 1.83 1.79
CA SER A 104 -6.29 1.06 1.27
C SER A 104 -5.47 1.92 0.31
N ALA A 105 -4.21 1.56 0.12
CA ALA A 105 -3.33 2.25 -0.80
C ALA A 105 -2.42 1.28 -1.53
N GLU A 106 -1.89 1.66 -2.67
CA GLU A 106 -0.84 0.93 -3.35
C GLU A 106 0.46 1.72 -3.28
N LEU A 107 1.50 1.06 -2.79
CA LEU A 107 2.88 1.52 -2.84
C LEU A 107 3.49 1.00 -4.14
N PHE A 108 4.06 1.89 -4.94
CA PHE A 108 4.89 1.52 -6.08
C PHE A 108 6.34 1.91 -5.80
N ILE A 109 7.24 0.97 -6.08
CA ILE A 109 8.68 1.09 -5.88
C ILE A 109 9.32 1.07 -7.26
N LEU A 110 9.94 2.19 -7.61
CA LEU A 110 10.61 2.37 -8.89
C LEU A 110 12.11 2.06 -8.71
N PRO A 111 12.78 1.56 -9.76
CA PRO A 111 14.22 1.35 -9.73
C PRO A 111 14.98 2.67 -9.58
N HIS A 112 16.20 2.60 -9.07
CA HIS A 112 17.04 3.77 -8.89
C HIS A 112 17.38 4.43 -10.23
N GLN A 113 17.07 5.72 -10.36
CA GLN A 113 17.42 6.51 -11.55
C GLN A 113 18.74 7.25 -11.33
N ASN A 114 19.84 6.70 -11.83
CA ASN A 114 21.11 7.42 -11.89
C ASN A 114 21.07 8.46 -13.01
N ILE A 115 20.86 9.73 -12.64
CA ILE A 115 20.79 10.88 -13.57
C ILE A 115 22.06 11.01 -14.44
N SER A 116 23.21 10.48 -13.99
CA SER A 116 24.50 10.62 -14.65
C SER A 116 24.83 9.55 -15.68
N GLU A 117 24.14 8.40 -15.70
CA GLU A 117 24.44 7.35 -16.65
C GLU A 117 23.16 6.70 -17.15
N ARG A 118 23.05 6.63 -18.47
CA ARG A 118 22.14 5.78 -19.25
C ARG A 118 22.43 4.29 -19.01
N ARG A 119 22.71 3.90 -17.76
CA ARG A 119 22.97 2.54 -17.31
C ARG A 119 21.63 1.89 -17.03
N LYS A 120 21.51 0.67 -17.53
CA LYS A 120 20.42 -0.27 -17.26
C LYS A 120 20.01 -0.18 -15.79
N TYR A 121 18.70 -0.19 -15.56
CA TYR A 121 18.11 -0.56 -14.28
C TYR A 121 18.86 -1.76 -13.72
N SER A 122 19.43 -1.63 -12.52
CA SER A 122 19.93 -2.79 -11.80
C SER A 122 18.74 -3.38 -11.08
N GLU A 123 18.30 -4.56 -11.51
CA GLU A 123 17.24 -5.33 -10.83
C GLU A 123 17.59 -5.49 -9.33
N ASP A 124 18.88 -5.70 -9.03
CA ASP A 124 19.44 -5.75 -7.68
C ASP A 124 19.17 -4.48 -6.84
N ASP A 125 19.18 -3.28 -7.46
CA ASP A 125 18.92 -2.02 -6.74
C ASP A 125 17.43 -1.90 -6.36
N LEU A 126 16.55 -2.38 -7.23
CA LEU A 126 15.11 -2.43 -6.96
C LEU A 126 14.80 -3.46 -5.86
N GLU A 127 15.37 -4.66 -5.95
CA GLU A 127 15.21 -5.69 -4.93
C GLU A 127 15.66 -5.20 -3.55
N GLN A 128 16.82 -4.54 -3.47
CA GLN A 128 17.31 -3.95 -2.23
C GLN A 128 16.32 -2.91 -1.67
N ALA A 129 15.79 -2.01 -2.51
CA ALA A 129 14.82 -1.01 -2.07
C ALA A 129 13.53 -1.66 -1.54
N VAL A 130 13.05 -2.70 -2.21
CA VAL A 130 11.89 -3.49 -1.80
C VAL A 130 12.12 -4.14 -0.44
N GLU A 131 13.26 -4.81 -0.24
CA GLU A 131 13.60 -5.45 1.03
C GLU A 131 13.62 -4.45 2.19
N ILE A 132 14.25 -3.29 2.01
CA ILE A 132 14.31 -2.24 3.03
C ILE A 132 12.90 -1.73 3.37
N LEU A 133 12.09 -1.44 2.36
CA LEU A 133 10.72 -0.93 2.54
C LEU A 133 9.83 -1.95 3.26
N PHE A 134 9.90 -3.22 2.85
CA PHE A 134 9.09 -4.28 3.45
C PHE A 134 9.54 -4.57 4.88
N SER A 135 10.85 -4.54 5.14
CA SER A 135 11.38 -4.67 6.50
C SER A 135 10.84 -3.57 7.42
N ALA A 136 10.82 -2.32 6.97
CA ALA A 136 10.26 -1.21 7.75
C ALA A 136 8.75 -1.34 8.00
N LEU A 137 7.98 -1.73 6.98
CA LEU A 137 6.54 -1.94 7.10
C LEU A 137 6.20 -3.11 8.04
N ASN A 138 6.90 -4.24 7.92
CA ASN A 138 6.68 -5.43 8.75
C ASN A 138 7.08 -5.20 10.22
N GLN A 139 8.00 -4.26 10.47
CA GLN A 139 8.37 -3.82 11.82
C GLN A 139 7.46 -2.72 12.37
N ASN A 140 6.37 -2.36 11.67
CA ASN A 140 5.45 -1.27 12.01
C ASN A 140 6.15 0.09 12.22
N LEU A 141 7.29 0.32 11.56
CA LEU A 141 8.02 1.59 11.68
C LEU A 141 7.36 2.71 10.89
N VAL A 142 6.52 2.36 9.91
CA VAL A 142 5.80 3.31 9.06
C VAL A 142 4.49 3.69 9.74
N GLN A 143 4.53 4.80 10.46
CA GLN A 143 3.39 5.35 11.20
C GLN A 143 3.38 6.87 11.10
N PHE A 144 2.21 7.47 11.26
CA PHE A 144 2.04 8.92 11.28
C PHE A 144 0.87 9.34 12.17
N GLU A 145 0.94 10.56 12.69
CA GLU A 145 -0.17 11.17 13.42
C GLU A 145 -1.05 11.96 12.45
N LEU A 146 -2.31 11.56 12.29
CA LEU A 146 -3.26 12.24 11.40
C LEU A 146 -3.68 13.60 11.97
N LYS A 147 -3.88 13.64 13.29
CA LYS A 147 -4.22 14.81 14.09
C LYS A 147 -3.89 14.49 15.56
N PRO A 148 -3.84 15.48 16.46
CA PRO A 148 -3.50 15.25 17.87
C PRO A 148 -4.23 14.06 18.49
N GLY A 149 -3.46 13.04 18.89
CA GLY A 149 -3.95 11.82 19.53
C GLY A 149 -4.53 10.75 18.60
N VAL A 150 -4.39 10.88 17.28
CA VAL A 150 -4.82 9.88 16.30
C VAL A 150 -3.61 9.38 15.52
N GLU A 151 -3.03 8.29 16.03
CA GLU A 151 -1.95 7.57 15.38
C GLU A 151 -2.49 6.58 14.35
N ILE A 152 -1.86 6.58 13.18
CA ILE A 152 -2.12 5.67 12.07
C ILE A 152 -0.89 4.82 11.83
N ILE A 153 -1.08 3.50 11.80
CA ILE A 153 -0.03 2.54 11.43
C ILE A 153 -0.32 2.03 10.02
N VAL A 154 0.74 1.90 9.22
CA VAL A 154 0.68 1.39 7.84
C VAL A 154 1.19 -0.04 7.81
N TYR A 155 0.43 -0.94 7.19
CA TYR A 155 0.72 -2.37 7.09
C TYR A 155 0.85 -2.81 5.63
N VAL A 156 1.65 -3.84 5.39
CA VAL A 156 1.53 -4.65 4.19
C VAL A 156 0.21 -5.40 4.25
N THR A 157 -0.65 -5.25 3.23
CA THR A 157 -1.85 -6.09 3.13
C THR A 157 -1.41 -7.51 2.77
N GLN A 158 -1.45 -8.41 3.74
CA GLN A 158 -1.32 -9.83 3.46
C GLN A 158 -2.64 -10.32 2.87
N LEU A 159 -2.61 -10.92 1.69
CA LEU A 159 -3.74 -11.65 1.12
C LEU A 159 -3.93 -12.97 1.89
N THR A 160 -4.24 -12.90 3.18
CA THR A 160 -4.59 -14.08 3.97
C THR A 160 -6.10 -14.20 4.05
N LEU A 161 -6.64 -15.34 3.62
CA LEU A 161 -8.04 -15.75 3.75
C LEU A 161 -8.50 -16.00 5.21
N ALA A 162 -7.96 -15.26 6.19
CA ALA A 162 -8.26 -15.50 7.61
C ALA A 162 -8.49 -14.18 8.39
N PRO A 163 -9.40 -14.18 9.38
CA PRO A 163 -9.79 -12.97 10.09
C PRO A 163 -8.63 -12.43 10.92
N LEU A 164 -8.40 -11.12 10.84
CA LEU A 164 -7.59 -10.36 11.79
C LEU A 164 -8.22 -10.52 13.18
N VAL A 165 -7.61 -11.36 14.02
CA VAL A 165 -7.90 -11.36 15.45
C VAL A 165 -7.21 -10.13 16.03
N ASP A 166 -8.01 -9.15 16.43
CA ASP A 166 -7.57 -7.92 17.09
C ASP A 166 -6.50 -8.21 18.18
N PRO A 167 -5.35 -7.53 18.18
CA PRO A 167 -4.41 -7.58 19.30
C PRO A 167 -4.92 -6.79 20.53
N GLY A 168 -6.11 -6.19 20.45
CA GLY A 168 -6.70 -5.31 21.47
C GLY A 168 -7.65 -5.95 22.50
N ALA A 169 -7.89 -7.27 22.46
CA ALA A 169 -8.75 -7.92 23.45
C ALA A 169 -7.92 -8.55 24.58
N GLY A 170 -7.52 -7.74 25.54
CA GLY A 170 -7.16 -8.24 26.86
C GLY A 170 -8.30 -9.09 27.43
N HIS A 171 -7.95 -10.24 28.01
CA HIS A 171 -8.79 -11.17 28.77
C HIS A 171 -9.54 -12.27 27.97
N SER A 172 -8.82 -13.25 27.41
CA SER A 172 -9.25 -14.69 27.39
C SER A 172 -8.24 -15.68 26.78
N SER A 173 -7.20 -15.22 26.09
CA SER A 173 -6.22 -16.15 25.45
C SER A 173 -5.45 -17.00 26.47
N SER A 174 -5.08 -16.43 27.63
CA SER A 174 -4.41 -17.17 28.70
C SER A 174 -5.32 -18.20 29.39
N ALA A 175 -6.61 -17.89 29.58
CA ALA A 175 -7.57 -18.80 30.21
C ALA A 175 -7.87 -20.01 29.31
N MET A 176 -7.94 -19.81 28.00
CA MET A 176 -8.15 -20.88 27.02
C MET A 176 -6.95 -21.81 26.91
N LEU A 177 -5.72 -21.28 26.92
CA LEU A 177 -4.49 -22.09 26.95
C LEU A 177 -4.34 -22.87 28.26
N MET A 178 -4.75 -22.28 29.39
CA MET A 178 -4.76 -22.96 30.68
C MET A 178 -5.77 -24.12 30.69
N LEU A 179 -6.99 -23.91 30.20
CA LEU A 179 -7.99 -24.98 30.04
C LEU A 179 -7.46 -26.11 29.14
N LEU A 180 -6.84 -25.76 28.01
CA LEU A 180 -6.28 -26.74 27.09
C LEU A 180 -5.18 -27.57 27.77
N SER A 181 -4.29 -26.93 28.54
CA SER A 181 -3.24 -27.63 29.29
C SER A 181 -3.80 -28.62 30.32
N VAL A 182 -4.85 -28.25 31.05
CA VAL A 182 -5.50 -29.11 32.05
C VAL A 182 -6.14 -30.33 31.38
N VAL A 183 -6.75 -30.16 30.21
CA VAL A 183 -7.33 -31.27 29.43
C VAL A 183 -6.23 -32.24 29.00
N PHE A 184 -5.10 -31.74 28.49
CA PHE A 184 -3.97 -32.60 28.08
C PHE A 184 -3.36 -33.36 29.26
N VAL A 185 -3.17 -32.72 30.41
CA VAL A 185 -2.69 -33.39 31.62
C VAL A 185 -3.69 -34.45 32.09
N GLY A 186 -5.00 -34.15 32.07
CA GLY A 186 -6.05 -35.11 32.41
C GLY A 186 -6.06 -36.34 31.49
N LEU A 187 -5.90 -36.13 30.19
CA LEU A 187 -5.80 -37.21 29.20
C LEU A 187 -4.54 -38.06 29.41
N ALA A 188 -3.40 -37.43 29.68
CA ALA A 188 -2.16 -38.15 29.96
C ALA A 188 -2.26 -39.02 31.22
N VAL A 189 -2.82 -38.48 32.32
CA VAL A 189 -3.06 -39.25 33.55
C VAL A 189 -4.06 -40.37 33.31
N PHE A 190 -5.14 -40.13 32.57
CA PHE A 190 -6.13 -41.16 32.23
C PHE A 190 -5.51 -42.30 31.41
N LEU A 191 -4.68 -41.99 30.41
CA LEU A 191 -3.98 -43.00 29.63
C LEU A 191 -3.02 -43.81 30.51
N ILE A 192 -2.19 -43.14 31.33
CA ILE A 192 -1.28 -43.84 32.26
C ILE A 192 -2.06 -44.74 33.21
N TYR A 193 -3.17 -44.27 33.78
CA TYR A 193 -4.01 -45.04 34.68
C TYR A 193 -4.66 -46.24 33.97
N LYS A 194 -5.23 -46.05 32.78
CA LYS A 194 -5.87 -47.10 31.99
C LYS A 194 -4.86 -48.17 31.56
N PHE A 195 -3.66 -47.78 31.14
CA PHE A 195 -2.62 -48.73 30.74
C PHE A 195 -1.95 -49.42 31.95
N LYS A 196 -1.94 -48.79 33.12
CA LYS A 196 -1.53 -49.45 34.38
C LYS A 196 -2.56 -50.45 34.91
N SER A 197 -3.83 -50.36 34.46
CA SER A 197 -4.88 -51.36 34.74
C SER A 197 -4.91 -52.52 33.72
N LEU A 198 -4.07 -52.48 32.69
CA LEU A 198 -3.99 -53.46 31.60
C LEU A 198 -2.68 -54.28 31.61
N LEU A 199 -1.85 -54.10 32.63
CA LEU A 199 -0.63 -54.89 32.91
C LEU A 199 -0.70 -55.42 34.33
#